data_AF-A0A2V2W6V6-F1
#
_entry.id   AF-A0A2V2W6V6-F1
#
_cell.length_a   1.000
_cell.length_b   1.000
_cell.length_c   1.000
_cell.angle_alpha   90.00
_cell.angle_beta   90.00
_cell.angle_gamma   90.00
#
_symmetry.space_group_name_H-M   'P 1'
#
loop_
_entity.id
_entity.type
_entity.pdbx_description
1 polymer ?
#
loop_
_entity_poly.entity_id
_entity_poly.type
_entity_poly.pdbx_seq_one_letter_code
_entity_poly.pdbx_strand_id
1 'polypeptide(L)'
;MSAGSTEDVHMTEEAIIRRCRMHQGYTTPELNEKLYLNHVGFRTISSLDAFHQCTVLYLNDNAINDLEGLCPLQRLHSLYLNNNALQECCTLPVLPSLRLLDISNNSIGSFAGLSNAPGLETLLAASNRVTNLQGLEPLGHLVTVDVSQNCISQADHALPLLFQKKTVRTCMLQGNQFVRTTPSYRKVVIAQMPSLRFLDQYPVSPEERSCAEAHAIGGVEMEKAKRMENERREEEERKKTIFVFQRGTRDDAGAPIDGGAARGFHSLF
;
A
#
# COMPACT_ATOMS: atom_id res chain seq x y z
N MET A 1 18.40 22.30 30.08
CA MET A 1 17.68 23.39 29.39
C MET A 1 18.60 23.91 28.30
N SER A 2 18.61 23.29 27.12
CA SER A 2 19.35 23.83 25.97
C SER A 2 18.37 24.66 25.14
N ALA A 3 18.80 25.85 24.78
CA ALA A 3 18.10 26.73 23.86
C ALA A 3 17.84 25.96 22.54
N GLY A 4 16.58 25.63 22.27
CA GLY A 4 16.15 25.19 20.95
C GLY A 4 16.19 26.41 20.04
N SER A 5 17.24 26.50 19.21
CA SER A 5 17.40 27.56 18.24
C SER A 5 16.23 27.54 17.25
N THR A 6 15.55 28.66 17.13
CA THR A 6 14.50 28.96 16.14
C THR A 6 14.97 28.83 14.68
N GLU A 7 16.24 28.54 14.44
CA GLU A 7 16.86 28.36 13.11
C GLU A 7 16.50 27.04 12.41
N ASP A 8 16.16 25.98 13.15
CA ASP A 8 15.88 24.65 12.55
C ASP A 8 14.46 24.51 11.98
N VAL A 9 13.62 25.54 12.05
CA VAL A 9 12.23 25.50 11.52
C VAL A 9 12.18 25.80 10.02
N HIS A 10 13.22 26.43 9.48
CA HIS A 10 13.35 26.71 8.05
C HIS A 10 14.18 25.65 7.35
N MET A 11 13.66 25.15 6.24
CA MET A 11 14.31 24.10 5.45
C MET A 11 15.43 24.70 4.58
N THR A 12 16.58 24.98 5.19
CA THR A 12 17.79 25.47 4.50
C THR A 12 18.67 24.31 4.03
N GLU A 13 19.50 24.55 3.02
CA GLU A 13 20.47 23.54 2.54
C GLU A 13 21.39 23.06 3.66
N GLU A 14 21.88 23.96 4.51
CA GLU A 14 22.72 23.62 5.67
C GLU A 14 22.00 22.72 6.67
N ALA A 15 20.70 22.98 6.94
CA ALA A 15 19.89 22.14 7.81
C ALA A 15 19.72 20.75 7.20
N ILE A 16 19.47 20.65 5.89
CA ILE A 16 19.35 19.37 5.18
C ILE A 16 20.68 18.60 5.23
N ILE A 17 21.82 19.24 4.95
CA ILE A 17 23.15 18.61 5.02
C ILE A 17 23.46 18.14 6.45
N ARG A 18 23.11 18.93 7.46
CA ARG A 18 23.26 18.55 8.87
C ARG A 18 22.46 17.28 9.19
N ARG A 19 21.21 17.20 8.71
CA ARG A 19 20.37 15.99 8.83
C ARG A 19 20.98 14.81 8.10
N CYS A 20 21.49 15.01 6.88
CA CYS A 20 22.20 13.97 6.12
C CYS A 20 23.36 13.38 6.94
N ARG A 21 24.21 14.22 7.57
CA ARG A 21 25.31 13.76 8.44
C ARG A 21 24.81 12.91 9.62
N MET A 22 23.73 13.33 10.28
CA MET A 22 23.16 12.57 11.40
C MET A 22 22.61 11.20 10.97
N HIS A 23 22.13 11.09 9.73
CA HIS A 23 21.62 9.86 9.15
C HIS A 23 22.66 9.08 8.33
N GLN A 24 23.96 9.33 8.54
CA GLN A 24 25.07 8.66 7.84
C GLN A 24 25.07 8.85 6.31
N GLY A 25 24.43 9.93 5.84
CA GLY A 25 24.43 10.36 4.44
C GLY A 25 25.65 11.21 4.09
N TYR A 26 25.69 11.68 2.85
CA TYR A 26 26.79 12.48 2.31
C TYR A 26 26.59 13.96 2.59
N THR A 27 27.70 14.67 2.77
CA THR A 27 27.68 16.14 2.82
C THR A 27 27.51 16.77 1.45
N THR A 28 27.83 16.02 0.40
CA THR A 28 27.63 16.38 -1.00
C THR A 28 26.18 16.08 -1.39
N PRO A 29 25.34 17.09 -1.64
CA PRO A 29 23.90 16.92 -1.87
C PRO A 29 23.55 15.88 -2.94
N GLU A 30 24.27 15.89 -4.05
CA GLU A 30 24.01 15.08 -5.24
C GLU A 30 24.23 13.58 -5.02
N LEU A 31 24.97 13.21 -3.97
CA LEU A 31 25.22 11.80 -3.62
C LEU A 31 24.11 11.21 -2.73
N ASN A 32 23.17 12.03 -2.24
CA ASN A 32 22.09 11.57 -1.38
C ASN A 32 20.87 11.15 -2.19
N GLU A 33 20.68 9.85 -2.35
CA GLU A 33 19.45 9.29 -2.95
C GLU A 33 18.27 9.27 -1.96
N LYS A 34 18.54 9.29 -0.65
CA LYS A 34 17.52 9.23 0.39
C LYS A 34 17.71 10.38 1.36
N LEU A 35 16.64 11.14 1.61
CA LEU A 35 16.65 12.27 2.53
C LEU A 35 15.72 12.02 3.70
N TYR A 36 16.29 12.06 4.91
CA TYR A 36 15.59 11.90 6.18
C TYR A 36 15.36 13.27 6.83
N LEU A 37 14.19 13.84 6.57
CA LEU A 37 13.79 15.18 7.01
C LEU A 37 12.53 15.14 7.89
N ASN A 38 12.28 14.00 8.52
CA ASN A 38 11.18 13.75 9.44
C ASN A 38 11.40 14.36 10.83
N HIS A 39 10.33 14.69 11.55
CA HIS A 39 10.36 15.21 12.94
C HIS A 39 11.18 16.49 13.15
N VAL A 40 11.31 17.37 12.16
CA VAL A 40 12.07 18.63 12.29
C VAL A 40 11.14 19.79 12.66
N GLY A 41 9.89 19.74 12.21
CA GLY A 41 8.91 20.83 12.35
C GLY A 41 8.89 21.78 11.16
N PHE A 42 9.36 21.34 9.99
CA PHE A 42 9.31 22.15 8.77
C PHE A 42 7.86 22.50 8.41
N ARG A 43 7.65 23.75 7.99
CA ARG A 43 6.34 24.24 7.53
C ARG A 43 6.23 24.33 6.02
N THR A 44 7.36 24.54 5.35
CA THR A 44 7.45 24.68 3.89
C THR A 44 8.62 23.84 3.38
N ILE A 45 8.48 23.34 2.16
CA ILE A 45 9.54 22.60 1.47
C ILE A 45 10.35 23.61 0.65
N SER A 46 11.66 23.66 0.86
CA SER A 46 12.56 24.56 0.13
C SER A 46 14.00 24.03 0.15
N SER A 47 14.89 24.66 -0.62
CA SER A 47 16.33 24.35 -0.66
C SER A 47 16.65 22.91 -1.10
N LEU A 48 15.88 22.36 -2.05
CA LEU A 48 16.06 21.01 -2.59
C LEU A 48 16.78 20.97 -3.95
N ASP A 49 17.19 22.11 -4.48
CA ASP A 49 17.74 22.24 -5.83
C ASP A 49 18.98 21.37 -6.06
N ALA A 50 19.88 21.28 -5.07
CA ALA A 50 21.10 20.47 -5.13
C ALA A 50 20.84 18.96 -4.93
N PHE A 51 19.64 18.55 -4.52
CA PHE A 51 19.31 17.16 -4.19
C PHE A 51 18.56 16.44 -5.33
N HIS A 52 18.81 16.82 -6.58
CA HIS A 52 18.12 16.31 -7.77
C HIS A 52 18.26 14.79 -8.02
N GLN A 53 19.21 14.11 -7.36
CA GLN A 53 19.32 12.64 -7.39
C GLN A 53 18.45 11.92 -6.35
N CYS A 54 17.74 12.66 -5.49
CA CYS A 54 16.89 12.08 -4.46
C CYS A 54 15.76 11.23 -5.09
N THR A 55 15.66 9.98 -4.62
CA THR A 55 14.64 9.00 -5.01
C THR A 55 13.65 8.75 -3.89
N VAL A 56 14.04 8.95 -2.63
CA VAL A 56 13.18 8.74 -1.46
C VAL A 56 13.28 9.94 -0.51
N LEU A 57 12.15 10.57 -0.25
CA LEU A 57 12.05 11.74 0.63
C LEU A 57 11.12 11.46 1.80
N TYR A 58 11.68 11.50 3.01
CA TYR A 58 10.95 11.39 4.27
C TYR A 58 10.71 12.78 4.86
N LEU A 59 9.48 13.25 4.80
CA LEU A 59 9.00 14.51 5.38
C LEU A 59 7.86 14.29 6.39
N ASN A 60 7.73 13.06 6.88
CA ASN A 60 6.70 12.70 7.86
C ASN A 60 6.90 13.42 9.20
N ASP A 61 5.79 13.63 9.92
CA ASP A 61 5.77 14.24 11.24
C ASP A 61 6.40 15.66 11.26
N ASN A 62 5.99 16.49 10.32
CA ASN A 62 6.33 17.91 10.25
C ASN A 62 5.04 18.76 10.33
N ALA A 63 5.12 20.04 9.98
CA ALA A 63 3.99 20.95 9.94
C ALA A 63 3.77 21.49 8.51
N ILE A 64 4.09 20.68 7.50
CA ILE A 64 4.04 21.08 6.09
C ILE A 64 2.59 21.26 5.66
N ASN A 65 2.29 22.41 5.07
CA ASN A 65 0.96 22.75 4.59
C ASN A 65 0.88 22.94 3.08
N ASP A 66 2.04 22.89 2.40
CA ASP A 66 2.17 23.11 0.96
C ASP A 66 3.27 22.24 0.35
N LEU A 67 3.11 21.85 -0.91
CA LEU A 67 3.98 20.96 -1.68
C LEU A 67 4.85 21.70 -2.70
N GLU A 68 4.78 23.03 -2.73
CA GLU A 68 5.74 23.85 -3.48
C GLU A 68 7.19 23.52 -3.05
N GLY A 69 8.14 23.62 -3.99
CA GLY A 69 9.56 23.33 -3.71
C GLY A 69 10.00 21.89 -3.98
N LEU A 70 9.09 20.98 -4.36
CA LEU A 70 9.44 19.63 -4.84
C LEU A 70 9.87 19.58 -6.32
N CYS A 71 9.78 20.69 -7.06
CA CYS A 71 10.08 20.77 -8.50
C CYS A 71 11.44 20.18 -8.90
N PRO A 72 12.55 20.38 -8.13
CA PRO A 72 13.86 19.85 -8.51
C PRO A 72 13.94 18.32 -8.49
N LEU A 73 13.04 17.63 -7.78
CA LEU A 73 13.14 16.20 -7.49
C LEU A 73 12.51 15.32 -8.57
N GLN A 74 12.94 15.49 -9.82
CA GLN A 74 12.38 14.78 -10.98
C GLN A 74 12.58 13.25 -10.95
N ARG A 75 13.52 12.76 -10.11
CA ARG A 75 13.81 11.34 -9.88
C ARG A 75 13.12 10.76 -8.63
N LEU A 76 12.26 11.52 -7.97
CA LEU A 76 11.59 11.09 -6.75
C LEU A 76 10.64 9.93 -7.05
N HIS A 77 10.84 8.80 -6.37
CA HIS A 77 10.00 7.59 -6.49
C HIS A 77 9.06 7.44 -5.29
N SER A 78 9.52 7.81 -4.09
CA SER A 78 8.75 7.64 -2.86
C SER A 78 8.77 8.92 -2.03
N LEU A 79 7.57 9.42 -1.72
CA LEU A 79 7.37 10.63 -0.93
C LEU A 79 6.49 10.31 0.28
N TYR A 80 7.05 10.50 1.47
CA TYR A 80 6.36 10.31 2.75
C TYR A 80 6.07 11.65 3.40
N LEU A 81 4.79 12.00 3.49
CA LEU A 81 4.24 13.24 4.04
C LEU A 81 3.18 12.95 5.11
N ASN A 82 3.17 11.75 5.69
CA ASN A 82 2.21 11.41 6.73
C ASN A 82 2.42 12.29 7.98
N ASN A 83 1.34 12.56 8.71
CA ASN A 83 1.34 13.44 9.90
C ASN A 83 1.87 14.84 9.59
N ASN A 84 1.22 15.54 8.65
CA ASN A 84 1.50 16.94 8.31
C ASN A 84 0.19 17.77 8.37
N ALA A 85 0.23 19.00 7.87
CA ALA A 85 -0.89 19.95 7.88
C ALA A 85 -1.44 20.23 6.47
N LEU A 86 -1.29 19.30 5.53
CA LEU A 86 -1.75 19.46 4.15
C LEU A 86 -3.29 19.52 4.09
N GLN A 87 -3.83 20.45 3.29
CA GLN A 87 -5.27 20.58 3.06
C GLN A 87 -5.66 20.26 1.61
N GLU A 88 -4.71 20.33 0.69
CA GLU A 88 -4.89 20.07 -0.74
C GLU A 88 -3.60 19.54 -1.37
N CYS A 89 -3.70 19.00 -2.59
CA CYS A 89 -2.56 18.50 -3.37
C CYS A 89 -2.30 19.34 -4.63
N CYS A 90 -2.95 20.49 -4.79
CA CYS A 90 -2.95 21.26 -6.03
C CYS A 90 -1.58 21.83 -6.40
N THR A 91 -0.74 22.07 -5.39
CA THR A 91 0.63 22.58 -5.53
C THR A 91 1.67 21.49 -5.77
N LEU A 92 1.27 20.22 -5.84
CA LEU A 92 2.17 19.13 -6.19
C LEU A 92 2.74 19.37 -7.60
N PRO A 93 4.06 19.53 -7.78
CA PRO A 93 4.63 19.73 -9.10
C PRO A 93 4.58 18.45 -9.93
N VAL A 94 4.87 18.56 -11.21
CA VAL A 94 4.97 17.39 -12.09
C VAL A 94 6.15 16.51 -11.65
N LEU A 95 5.83 15.31 -11.18
CA LEU A 95 6.78 14.32 -10.68
C LEU A 95 6.60 13.00 -11.46
N PRO A 96 7.24 12.86 -12.63
CA PRO A 96 6.99 11.74 -13.54
C PRO A 96 7.46 10.38 -12.98
N SER A 97 8.44 10.41 -12.08
CA SER A 97 9.03 9.21 -11.47
C SER A 97 8.31 8.76 -10.21
N LEU A 98 7.34 9.53 -9.69
CA LEU A 98 6.70 9.22 -8.42
C LEU A 98 5.86 7.95 -8.55
N ARG A 99 6.06 7.00 -7.62
CA ARG A 99 5.35 5.71 -7.55
C ARG A 99 4.61 5.53 -6.24
N LEU A 100 5.16 6.06 -5.14
CA LEU A 100 4.56 5.99 -3.81
C LEU A 100 4.38 7.40 -3.25
N LEU A 101 3.16 7.70 -2.84
CA LEU A 101 2.80 8.91 -2.12
C LEU A 101 2.05 8.53 -0.85
N ASP A 102 2.61 8.88 0.30
CA ASP A 102 1.94 8.78 1.59
C ASP A 102 1.61 10.17 2.12
N ILE A 103 0.32 10.49 2.13
CA ILE A 103 -0.28 11.73 2.64
C ILE A 103 -1.25 11.42 3.79
N SER A 104 -1.08 10.29 4.46
CA SER A 104 -1.96 9.85 5.55
C SER A 104 -1.90 10.80 6.76
N ASN A 105 -2.97 10.90 7.55
CA ASN A 105 -3.05 11.79 8.72
C ASN A 105 -2.73 13.25 8.36
N ASN A 106 -3.43 13.78 7.35
CA ASN A 106 -3.44 15.19 6.99
C ASN A 106 -4.89 15.72 7.08
N SER A 107 -5.18 16.89 6.52
CA SER A 107 -6.54 17.46 6.44
C SER A 107 -7.01 17.63 5.00
N ILE A 108 -6.59 16.73 4.11
CA ILE A 108 -6.85 16.83 2.67
C ILE A 108 -8.34 16.60 2.38
N GLY A 109 -8.96 17.55 1.66
CA GLY A 109 -10.38 17.48 1.29
C GLY A 109 -10.66 16.90 -0.10
N SER A 110 -9.67 16.96 -1.01
CA SER A 110 -9.79 16.54 -2.41
C SER A 110 -8.44 16.09 -2.96
N PHE A 111 -8.45 15.17 -3.93
CA PHE A 111 -7.25 14.70 -4.64
C PHE A 111 -6.92 15.52 -5.89
N ALA A 112 -7.50 16.72 -6.03
CA ALA A 112 -7.10 17.67 -7.07
C ALA A 112 -5.57 17.92 -7.02
N GLY A 113 -4.91 17.83 -8.18
CA GLY A 113 -3.45 17.98 -8.32
C GLY A 113 -2.68 16.67 -8.44
N LEU A 114 -3.26 15.51 -8.06
CA LEU A 114 -2.57 14.22 -8.23
C LEU A 114 -2.33 13.82 -9.70
N SER A 115 -2.99 14.48 -10.66
CA SER A 115 -2.70 14.33 -12.09
C SER A 115 -1.23 14.59 -12.45
N ASN A 116 -0.51 15.35 -11.61
CA ASN A 116 0.90 15.69 -11.81
C ASN A 116 1.86 14.53 -11.48
N ALA A 117 1.34 13.42 -10.93
CA ALA A 117 2.06 12.17 -10.71
C ALA A 117 1.41 11.01 -11.49
N PRO A 118 1.46 11.00 -12.84
CA PRO A 118 0.72 10.04 -13.66
C PRO A 118 1.16 8.58 -13.46
N GLY A 119 2.40 8.36 -12.99
CA GLY A 119 2.96 7.03 -12.72
C GLY A 119 2.65 6.48 -11.33
N LEU A 120 1.78 7.11 -10.54
CA LEU A 120 1.54 6.70 -9.16
C LEU A 120 0.96 5.27 -9.08
N GLU A 121 1.61 4.42 -8.28
CA GLU A 121 1.24 3.02 -8.06
C GLU A 121 0.64 2.79 -6.67
N THR A 122 1.14 3.53 -5.67
CA THR A 122 0.72 3.44 -4.27
C THR A 122 0.32 4.81 -3.76
N LEU A 123 -0.96 4.95 -3.40
CA LEU A 123 -1.51 6.12 -2.73
C LEU A 123 -1.96 5.72 -1.33
N LEU A 124 -1.33 6.28 -0.31
CA LEU A 124 -1.76 6.18 1.08
C LEU A 124 -2.28 7.54 1.51
N ALA A 125 -3.59 7.63 1.74
CA ALA A 125 -4.30 8.84 2.12
C ALA A 125 -5.28 8.58 3.27
N ALA A 126 -4.93 7.63 4.15
CA ALA A 126 -5.73 7.30 5.32
C ALA A 126 -5.88 8.50 6.26
N SER A 127 -6.97 8.56 7.02
CA SER A 127 -7.18 9.59 8.06
C SER A 127 -7.07 11.02 7.51
N ASN A 128 -7.82 11.31 6.45
CA ASN A 128 -7.96 12.65 5.86
C ASN A 128 -9.44 13.10 5.93
N ARG A 129 -9.78 14.20 5.24
CA ARG A 129 -11.15 14.76 5.19
C ARG A 129 -11.78 14.64 3.81
N VAL A 130 -11.34 13.66 3.02
CA VAL A 130 -11.77 13.49 1.63
C VAL A 130 -13.23 13.07 1.60
N THR A 131 -14.03 13.73 0.75
CA THR A 131 -15.47 13.47 0.64
C THR A 131 -15.86 12.68 -0.61
N ASN A 132 -14.99 12.66 -1.62
CA ASN A 132 -15.17 11.93 -2.87
C ASN A 132 -13.81 11.58 -3.50
N LEU A 133 -13.79 10.69 -4.49
CA LEU A 133 -12.57 10.19 -5.12
C LEU A 133 -12.18 10.94 -6.42
N GLN A 134 -12.73 12.12 -6.66
CA GLN A 134 -12.35 12.93 -7.81
C GLN A 134 -10.89 13.35 -7.71
N GLY A 135 -10.20 13.36 -8.85
CA GLY A 135 -8.74 13.55 -8.96
C GLY A 135 -7.98 12.23 -9.12
N LEU A 136 -8.61 11.07 -8.87
CA LEU A 136 -7.99 9.76 -9.10
C LEU A 136 -8.19 9.23 -10.53
N GLU A 137 -9.08 9.82 -11.33
CA GLU A 137 -9.34 9.46 -12.73
C GLU A 137 -8.07 9.33 -13.59
N PRO A 138 -7.11 10.28 -13.57
CA PRO A 138 -5.90 10.18 -14.40
C PRO A 138 -4.90 9.10 -13.96
N LEU A 139 -5.02 8.60 -12.73
CA LEU A 139 -4.05 7.65 -12.15
C LEU A 139 -4.32 6.22 -12.61
N GLY A 140 -3.88 5.88 -13.83
CA GLY A 140 -4.14 4.58 -14.47
C GLY A 140 -3.33 3.41 -13.92
N HIS A 141 -2.24 3.68 -13.18
CA HIS A 141 -1.27 2.68 -12.72
C HIS A 141 -1.44 2.28 -11.25
N LEU A 142 -2.47 2.78 -10.55
CA LEU A 142 -2.67 2.48 -9.13
C LEU A 142 -2.83 0.98 -8.88
N VAL A 143 -2.01 0.46 -7.98
CA VAL A 143 -2.03 -0.92 -7.48
C VAL A 143 -2.54 -0.96 -6.05
N THR A 144 -2.16 0.03 -5.24
CA THR A 144 -2.55 0.13 -3.83
C THR A 144 -3.17 1.49 -3.57
N VAL A 145 -4.39 1.47 -3.03
CA VAL A 145 -5.13 2.68 -2.66
C VAL A 145 -5.61 2.50 -1.23
N ASP A 146 -5.15 3.36 -0.33
CA ASP A 146 -5.68 3.49 1.01
C ASP A 146 -6.32 4.87 1.17
N VAL A 147 -7.64 4.89 1.27
CA VAL A 147 -8.44 6.09 1.59
C VAL A 147 -9.29 5.82 2.82
N SER A 148 -8.82 4.95 3.70
CA SER A 148 -9.51 4.60 4.94
C SER A 148 -9.62 5.80 5.87
N GLN A 149 -10.59 5.77 6.79
CA GLN A 149 -10.85 6.83 7.77
C GLN A 149 -10.99 8.22 7.14
N ASN A 150 -11.73 8.30 6.04
CA ASN A 150 -12.11 9.55 5.37
C ASN A 150 -13.62 9.80 5.50
N CYS A 151 -14.11 10.89 4.89
CA CYS A 151 -15.49 11.34 4.95
C CYS A 151 -16.29 10.99 3.68
N ILE A 152 -15.93 9.92 2.98
CA ILE A 152 -16.63 9.53 1.74
C ILE A 152 -17.99 8.95 2.10
N SER A 153 -19.06 9.59 1.62
CA SER A 153 -20.45 9.25 1.99
C SER A 153 -21.23 8.54 0.90
N GLN A 154 -20.96 8.84 -0.38
CA GLN A 154 -21.74 8.34 -1.50
C GLN A 154 -21.01 7.21 -2.25
N ALA A 155 -21.52 5.98 -2.11
CA ALA A 155 -21.00 4.81 -2.83
C ALA A 155 -21.17 4.96 -4.35
N ASP A 156 -22.27 5.55 -4.80
CA ASP A 156 -22.65 5.70 -6.21
C ASP A 156 -21.65 6.54 -7.03
N HIS A 157 -20.86 7.38 -6.36
CA HIS A 157 -19.80 8.15 -7.00
C HIS A 157 -18.41 7.54 -6.77
N ALA A 158 -18.14 7.00 -5.57
CA ALA A 158 -16.83 6.48 -5.23
C ALA A 158 -16.53 5.12 -5.90
N LEU A 159 -17.48 4.18 -5.84
CA LEU A 159 -17.26 2.81 -6.31
C LEU A 159 -17.06 2.71 -7.82
N PRO A 160 -17.88 3.36 -8.68
CA PRO A 160 -17.67 3.26 -10.13
C PRO A 160 -16.30 3.75 -10.59
N LEU A 161 -15.74 4.78 -9.95
CA LEU A 161 -14.40 5.27 -10.24
C LEU A 161 -13.35 4.21 -9.89
N LEU A 162 -13.45 3.57 -8.73
CA LEU A 162 -12.54 2.49 -8.33
C LEU A 162 -12.67 1.26 -9.24
N PHE A 163 -13.87 0.92 -9.70
CA PHE A 163 -14.11 -0.23 -10.58
C PHE A 163 -13.47 -0.06 -11.98
N GLN A 164 -13.23 1.18 -12.41
CA GLN A 164 -12.48 1.46 -13.63
C GLN A 164 -10.98 1.16 -13.48
N LYS A 165 -10.45 1.14 -12.26
CA LYS A 165 -9.03 0.90 -11.98
C LYS A 165 -8.69 -0.60 -11.95
N LYS A 166 -8.51 -1.19 -13.14
CA LYS A 166 -8.24 -2.64 -13.32
C LYS A 166 -6.88 -3.11 -12.78
N THR A 167 -6.00 -2.19 -12.41
CA THR A 167 -4.67 -2.48 -11.85
C THR A 167 -4.68 -2.64 -10.33
N VAL A 168 -5.73 -2.17 -9.64
CA VAL A 168 -5.79 -2.15 -8.18
C VAL A 168 -5.87 -3.58 -7.63
N ARG A 169 -4.97 -3.88 -6.69
CA ARG A 169 -4.84 -5.16 -6.00
C ARG A 169 -5.10 -5.04 -4.51
N THR A 170 -4.83 -3.87 -3.91
CA THR A 170 -5.08 -3.61 -2.51
C THR A 170 -5.90 -2.35 -2.36
N CYS A 171 -7.04 -2.44 -1.68
CA CYS A 171 -7.91 -1.32 -1.43
C CYS A 171 -8.27 -1.27 0.07
N MET A 172 -8.07 -0.11 0.70
CA MET A 172 -8.52 0.15 2.06
C MET A 172 -9.52 1.29 2.04
N LEU A 173 -10.76 0.97 2.38
CA LEU A 173 -11.93 1.87 2.32
C LEU A 173 -12.61 1.97 3.67
N GLN A 174 -12.22 1.14 4.65
CA GLN A 174 -12.78 1.14 6.00
C GLN A 174 -12.80 2.53 6.63
N GLY A 175 -13.79 2.80 7.49
CA GLY A 175 -13.90 4.10 8.16
C GLY A 175 -14.59 5.20 7.34
N ASN A 176 -14.90 4.96 6.06
CA ASN A 176 -15.78 5.84 5.29
C ASN A 176 -17.26 5.55 5.57
N GLN A 177 -18.11 6.57 5.48
CA GLN A 177 -19.55 6.44 5.75
C GLN A 177 -20.23 5.48 4.77
N PHE A 178 -19.85 5.51 3.47
CA PHE A 178 -20.46 4.66 2.46
C PHE A 178 -20.25 3.16 2.72
N VAL A 179 -19.14 2.77 3.35
CA VAL A 179 -18.84 1.37 3.68
C VAL A 179 -19.88 0.81 4.67
N ARG A 180 -20.37 1.65 5.59
CA ARG A 180 -21.38 1.26 6.57
C ARG A 180 -22.80 1.25 6.00
N THR A 181 -23.07 2.09 5.01
CA THR A 181 -24.42 2.23 4.42
C THR A 181 -24.65 1.31 3.23
N THR A 182 -23.58 0.78 2.60
CA THR A 182 -23.69 -0.07 1.41
C THR A 182 -23.98 -1.53 1.78
N PRO A 183 -25.14 -2.09 1.41
CA PRO A 183 -25.46 -3.50 1.65
C PRO A 183 -24.49 -4.41 0.92
N SER A 184 -24.03 -5.48 1.59
CA SER A 184 -23.10 -6.46 0.99
C SER A 184 -21.85 -5.81 0.38
N TYR A 185 -21.42 -4.64 0.88
CA TYR A 185 -20.31 -3.83 0.38
C TYR A 185 -19.11 -4.65 -0.10
N ARG A 186 -18.58 -5.52 0.77
CA ARG A 186 -17.41 -6.34 0.49
C ARG A 186 -17.62 -7.22 -0.75
N LYS A 187 -18.78 -7.87 -0.86
CA LYS A 187 -19.14 -8.70 -2.02
C LYS A 187 -19.27 -7.86 -3.30
N VAL A 188 -19.91 -6.70 -3.21
CA VAL A 188 -20.09 -5.78 -4.34
C VAL A 188 -18.73 -5.37 -4.90
N VAL A 189 -17.80 -4.96 -4.04
CA VAL A 189 -16.45 -4.56 -4.47
C VAL A 189 -15.67 -5.73 -5.05
N ILE A 190 -15.67 -6.89 -4.38
CA ILE A 190 -14.96 -8.09 -4.84
C ILE A 190 -15.46 -8.54 -6.23
N ALA A 191 -16.78 -8.57 -6.45
CA ALA A 191 -17.36 -9.00 -7.71
C ALA A 191 -17.02 -8.06 -8.89
N GLN A 192 -16.85 -6.76 -8.63
CA GLN A 192 -16.56 -5.75 -9.67
C GLN A 192 -15.06 -5.52 -9.91
N MET A 193 -14.19 -5.97 -8.99
CA MET A 193 -12.73 -5.79 -9.06
C MET A 193 -11.99 -7.14 -9.12
N PRO A 194 -11.89 -7.78 -10.31
CA PRO A 194 -11.30 -9.12 -10.44
C PRO A 194 -9.79 -9.19 -10.13
N SER A 195 -9.08 -8.05 -10.17
CA SER A 195 -7.66 -7.96 -9.80
C SER A 195 -7.42 -7.85 -8.29
N LEU A 196 -8.47 -7.62 -7.49
CA LEU A 196 -8.38 -7.28 -6.07
C LEU A 196 -7.94 -8.49 -5.23
N ARG A 197 -6.82 -8.35 -4.53
CA ARG A 197 -6.24 -9.37 -3.65
C ARG A 197 -6.51 -9.09 -2.17
N PHE A 198 -6.57 -7.82 -1.79
CA PHE A 198 -6.80 -7.39 -0.42
C PHE A 198 -7.85 -6.27 -0.38
N LEU A 199 -8.80 -6.40 0.54
CA LEU A 199 -9.84 -5.41 0.81
C LEU A 199 -9.98 -5.22 2.33
N ASP A 200 -9.86 -3.99 2.80
CA ASP A 200 -9.96 -3.60 4.21
C ASP A 200 -9.13 -4.49 5.15
N GLN A 201 -7.86 -4.71 4.83
CA GLN A 201 -6.89 -5.56 5.54
C GLN A 201 -7.07 -7.07 5.37
N TYR A 202 -8.20 -7.54 4.84
CA TYR A 202 -8.45 -8.97 4.65
C TYR A 202 -8.13 -9.43 3.22
N PRO A 203 -7.42 -10.55 3.04
CA PRO A 203 -7.23 -11.15 1.72
C PRO A 203 -8.57 -11.58 1.14
N VAL A 204 -8.68 -11.55 -0.19
CA VAL A 204 -9.83 -12.04 -0.95
C VAL A 204 -9.48 -13.44 -1.44
N SER A 205 -10.12 -14.47 -0.88
CA SER A 205 -9.90 -15.83 -1.33
C SER A 205 -10.62 -16.12 -2.66
N PRO A 206 -10.17 -17.10 -3.45
CA PRO A 206 -10.88 -17.55 -4.65
C PRO A 206 -12.33 -17.98 -4.35
N GLU A 207 -12.56 -18.63 -3.22
CA GLU A 207 -13.87 -19.10 -2.77
C GLU A 207 -14.80 -17.93 -2.43
N GLU A 208 -14.28 -16.94 -1.69
CA GLU A 208 -15.02 -15.72 -1.37
C GLU A 208 -15.42 -14.97 -2.64
N ARG A 209 -14.48 -14.85 -3.58
CA ARG A 209 -14.74 -14.21 -4.87
C ARG A 209 -15.83 -14.94 -5.65
N SER A 210 -15.75 -16.26 -5.73
CA SER A 210 -16.75 -17.05 -6.43
C SER A 210 -18.16 -16.87 -5.83
N CYS A 211 -18.26 -16.82 -4.49
CA CYS A 211 -19.51 -16.51 -3.81
C CYS A 211 -19.99 -15.07 -4.08
N ALA A 212 -19.09 -14.09 -4.11
CA ALA A 212 -19.41 -12.70 -4.40
C ALA A 212 -19.92 -12.50 -5.84
N GLU A 213 -19.32 -13.19 -6.82
CA GLU A 213 -19.77 -13.22 -8.21
C GLU A 213 -21.15 -13.87 -8.34
N ALA A 214 -21.37 -15.01 -7.67
CA ALA A 214 -22.69 -15.66 -7.65
C ALA A 214 -23.77 -14.77 -7.02
N HIS A 215 -23.44 -14.06 -5.94
CA HIS A 215 -24.32 -13.07 -5.32
C HIS A 215 -24.65 -11.92 -6.27
N ALA A 216 -23.68 -11.43 -7.04
CA ALA A 216 -23.90 -10.36 -8.00
C ALA A 216 -24.85 -10.77 -9.14
N ILE A 217 -24.87 -12.05 -9.51
CA ILE A 217 -25.70 -12.56 -10.62
C ILE A 217 -27.13 -12.93 -10.16
N GLY A 218 -27.26 -13.66 -9.05
CA GLY A 218 -28.56 -14.21 -8.63
C GLY A 218 -28.84 -14.09 -7.14
N GLY A 219 -28.17 -13.15 -6.46
CA GLY A 219 -28.42 -12.82 -5.06
C GLY A 219 -28.08 -13.95 -4.10
N VAL A 220 -28.79 -13.93 -2.96
CA VAL A 220 -28.49 -14.79 -1.80
C VAL A 220 -28.62 -16.28 -2.11
N GLU A 221 -29.56 -16.67 -2.97
CA GLU A 221 -29.79 -18.09 -3.29
C GLU A 221 -28.63 -18.68 -4.11
N MET A 222 -28.16 -17.97 -5.13
CA MET A 222 -26.98 -18.38 -5.90
C MET A 222 -25.70 -18.37 -5.04
N GLU A 223 -25.57 -17.40 -4.13
CA GLU A 223 -24.46 -17.36 -3.18
C GLU A 223 -24.44 -18.61 -2.27
N LYS A 224 -25.59 -18.97 -1.68
CA LYS A 224 -25.71 -20.16 -0.82
C LYS A 224 -25.37 -21.43 -1.59
N ALA A 225 -25.91 -21.59 -2.80
CA ALA A 225 -25.60 -22.73 -3.65
C ALA A 225 -24.10 -22.82 -3.94
N LYS A 226 -23.46 -21.69 -4.27
CA LYS A 226 -22.02 -21.67 -4.54
C LYS A 226 -21.16 -21.94 -3.31
N ARG A 227 -21.60 -21.47 -2.14
CA ARG A 227 -20.92 -21.74 -0.86
C ARG A 227 -20.93 -23.24 -0.54
N MET A 228 -22.09 -23.90 -0.66
CA MET A 228 -22.19 -25.35 -0.44
C MET A 228 -21.32 -26.15 -1.42
N GLU A 229 -21.23 -25.69 -2.67
CA GLU A 229 -20.34 -26.30 -3.66
C GLU A 229 -18.85 -26.15 -3.28
N ASN A 230 -18.44 -24.97 -2.80
CA ASN A 230 -17.08 -24.72 -2.34
C ASN A 230 -16.73 -25.57 -1.11
N GLU A 231 -17.62 -25.65 -0.13
CA GLU A 231 -17.44 -26.48 1.07
C GLU A 231 -17.28 -27.97 0.72
N ARG A 232 -18.12 -28.48 -0.19
CA ARG A 232 -18.02 -29.86 -0.69
C ARG A 232 -16.67 -30.11 -1.37
N ARG A 233 -16.21 -29.17 -2.21
CA ARG A 233 -14.92 -29.25 -2.90
C ARG A 233 -13.75 -29.27 -1.92
N GLU A 234 -13.76 -28.39 -0.92
CA GLU A 234 -12.73 -28.35 0.12
C GLU A 234 -12.69 -29.63 0.95
N GLU A 235 -13.86 -30.21 1.30
CA GLU A 235 -13.92 -31.46 2.04
C GLU A 235 -13.34 -32.63 1.23
N GLU A 236 -13.62 -32.68 -0.08
CA GLU A 236 -13.06 -33.68 -0.99
C GLU A 236 -11.54 -33.54 -1.15
N GLU A 237 -11.03 -32.31 -1.28
CA GLU A 237 -9.59 -32.03 -1.32
C GLU A 237 -8.90 -32.39 0.00
N ARG A 238 -9.53 -32.07 1.14
CA ARG A 238 -9.03 -32.44 2.47
C ARG A 238 -8.97 -33.96 2.64
N LYS A 239 -10.02 -34.69 2.22
CA LYS A 239 -10.04 -36.17 2.24
C LYS A 239 -8.92 -36.77 1.38
N LYS A 240 -8.71 -36.25 0.18
CA LYS A 240 -7.61 -36.68 -0.71
C LYS A 240 -6.24 -36.45 -0.06
N THR A 241 -6.04 -35.28 0.54
CA THR A 241 -4.77 -34.90 1.19
C THR A 241 -4.47 -35.81 2.38
N ILE A 242 -5.45 -36.06 3.25
CA ILE A 242 -5.31 -36.98 4.38
C ILE A 242 -5.01 -38.40 3.89
N PHE A 243 -5.70 -38.86 2.84
CA PHE A 243 -5.47 -40.18 2.26
C PHE A 243 -4.03 -40.34 1.75
N VAL A 244 -3.47 -39.33 1.07
CA VAL A 244 -2.08 -39.33 0.61
C VAL A 244 -1.10 -39.37 1.79
N PHE A 245 -1.32 -38.55 2.82
CA PHE A 245 -0.47 -38.52 4.02
C PHE A 245 -0.46 -39.85 4.78
N GLN A 246 -1.63 -40.50 4.93
CA GLN A 246 -1.74 -41.81 5.58
C GLN A 246 -1.06 -42.92 4.79
N ARG A 247 -0.93 -42.77 3.46
CA ARG A 247 -0.21 -43.72 2.61
C ARG A 247 1.31 -43.52 2.71
N GLY A 248 1.78 -42.29 2.65
CA GLY A 248 3.21 -41.96 2.80
C GLY A 248 3.79 -42.39 4.17
N THR A 249 3.03 -42.25 5.25
CA THR A 249 3.47 -42.72 6.58
C THR A 249 3.48 -44.24 6.73
N ARG A 250 2.70 -44.99 5.93
CA ARG A 250 2.75 -46.45 5.89
C ARG A 250 3.94 -46.98 5.09
N ASP A 251 4.35 -46.27 4.05
CA ASP A 251 5.49 -46.66 3.23
C ASP A 251 6.84 -46.42 3.95
N ASP A 252 6.94 -45.41 4.83
CA ASP A 252 8.13 -45.17 5.68
C ASP A 252 8.21 -46.07 6.93
N ALA A 253 7.09 -46.59 7.42
CA ALA A 253 7.07 -47.49 8.58
C ALA A 253 7.44 -48.95 8.25
N GLY A 254 7.73 -49.26 6.97
CA GLY A 254 8.01 -50.60 6.47
C GLY A 254 9.49 -50.93 6.22
N ALA A 255 10.43 -49.99 6.42
CA ALA A 255 11.85 -50.29 6.25
C ALA A 255 12.37 -51.09 7.47
N PRO A 256 12.81 -52.35 7.31
CA PRO A 256 13.45 -53.08 8.39
C PRO A 256 14.76 -52.39 8.75
N ILE A 257 15.01 -52.26 10.04
CA ILE A 257 16.30 -51.85 10.59
C ILE A 257 17.25 -53.03 10.30
N ASP A 258 17.94 -53.03 9.16
CA ASP A 258 18.88 -54.09 8.82
C ASP A 258 20.16 -53.91 9.64
N GLY A 259 20.21 -54.60 10.78
CA GLY A 259 21.42 -54.85 11.53
C GLY A 259 22.27 -55.86 10.79
N GLY A 260 23.28 -55.42 10.04
CA GLY A 260 24.08 -56.35 9.25
C GLY A 260 25.41 -55.80 8.73
N ALA A 261 26.49 -56.13 9.44
CA ALA A 261 27.85 -56.32 8.94
C ALA A 261 28.66 -55.10 8.46
N ALA A 262 29.39 -54.51 9.41
CA ALA A 262 30.68 -53.91 9.16
C ALA A 262 31.67 -54.98 8.65
N ARG A 263 31.98 -54.97 7.35
CA ARG A 263 33.14 -55.64 6.76
C ARG A 263 33.78 -54.72 5.72
N GLY A 264 35.09 -54.46 5.88
CA GLY A 264 35.93 -53.98 4.78
C GLY A 264 36.88 -52.83 5.11
N PHE A 265 37.72 -52.95 6.15
CA PHE A 265 38.99 -52.21 6.20
C PHE A 265 40.07 -53.02 5.45
N HIS A 266 40.51 -52.52 4.30
CA HIS A 266 41.81 -52.70 3.62
C HIS A 266 41.67 -52.02 2.24
N SER A 267 42.58 -51.23 1.68
CA SER A 267 44.04 -51.03 1.85
C SER A 267 44.41 -49.65 1.30
N LEU A 268 45.23 -48.86 1.99
CA LEU A 268 46.61 -48.53 1.59
C LEU A 268 46.80 -48.33 0.07
N PHE A 269 46.77 -47.07 -0.38
CA PHE A 269 47.91 -46.32 -0.94
C PHE A 269 47.62 -44.82 -0.84
#